data_AF-A0A2E5LG80-F1
#
_entry.id   AF-A0A2E5LG80-F1
#
_cell.length_a   1.000
_cell.length_b   1.000
_cell.length_c   1.000
_cell.angle_alpha   90.00
_cell.angle_beta   90.00
_cell.angle_gamma   90.00
#
_symmetry.space_group_name_H-M   'P 1'
#
loop_
_entity.id
_entity.type
_entity.pdbx_description
1 polymer ?
#
loop_
_entity_poly.entity_id
_entity_poly.type
_entity_poly.pdbx_seq_one_letter_code
_entity_poly.pdbx_strand_id
1 'polypeptide(L)'
;MYKGKKLKMKSFSTTFDSIGYFYGNITRVLGFTPEKHEGKVTGLAAYGKYKAIIKIFRNFFFVEEGKIKSIWSKYHIPWFAEKSDLPELFKLKKKYSDKDLASGVQKLLEEVICKWISENINIYKKKRVNISLAGGVFGNVKLIHEIKKLKKVDSLFIQPATGDAGLPLGGLKLLINKKSNLANTFLGSSYSNREVVNLLKKRNKKYRYISNVEEVLIDLFKRKKVVGFFKGRMEFGYRALCNRTILYHAKDRTVNKWLNKRLNRTEFMPFAPVTISSLAKKCFLNWKANDKTSKFMLSVYECSNFLKKKAPAVVHVDGTARPQVIDKADDPIMYQILENYFKKTGEVVLINTSFNNHEEPIVESPLDAIKSMSIKNVDNVIFNSSILI
;
A
#
# COMPACT_ATOMS: atom_id res chain seq x y z
N MET A 1 -17.53 6.14 -17.90
CA MET A 1 -17.47 7.63 -17.96
C MET A 1 -18.51 8.21 -17.01
N TYR A 2 -18.11 9.18 -16.17
CA TYR A 2 -19.01 9.86 -15.24
C TYR A 2 -19.53 11.16 -15.87
N LYS A 3 -20.85 11.31 -16.01
CA LYS A 3 -21.50 12.54 -16.50
C LYS A 3 -22.75 12.80 -15.65
N GLY A 4 -22.84 13.96 -15.00
CA GLY A 4 -24.05 14.40 -14.30
C GLY A 4 -24.61 13.40 -13.29
N LYS A 5 -23.75 12.79 -12.46
CA LYS A 5 -24.07 11.74 -11.46
C LYS A 5 -24.33 10.32 -12.00
N LYS A 6 -24.24 10.09 -13.32
CA LYS A 6 -24.38 8.75 -13.90
C LYS A 6 -23.04 8.17 -14.33
N LEU A 7 -22.82 6.90 -14.02
CA LEU A 7 -21.74 6.09 -14.58
C LEU A 7 -22.26 5.36 -15.82
N LYS A 8 -21.71 5.70 -16.99
CA LYS A 8 -21.99 4.95 -18.24
C LYS A 8 -20.82 4.02 -18.53
N MET A 9 -21.10 2.72 -18.67
CA MET A 9 -20.14 1.75 -19.19
C MET A 9 -19.76 2.13 -20.63
N LYS A 10 -18.48 1.99 -20.94
CA LYS A 10 -17.89 2.49 -22.19
C LYS A 10 -17.07 1.43 -22.92
N SER A 11 -16.33 0.65 -22.14
CA SER A 11 -15.61 -0.53 -22.58
C SER A 11 -15.65 -1.54 -21.44
N PHE A 12 -15.57 -2.83 -21.77
CA PHE A 12 -15.38 -3.93 -20.83
C PHE A 12 -14.48 -4.97 -21.49
N SER A 13 -13.71 -5.68 -20.67
CA SER A 13 -12.98 -6.87 -21.03
C SER A 13 -13.52 -8.02 -20.19
N THR A 14 -13.52 -9.23 -20.74
CA THR A 14 -14.01 -10.40 -20.01
C THR A 14 -12.94 -10.93 -19.05
N THR A 15 -13.30 -11.84 -18.15
CA THR A 15 -12.34 -12.50 -17.24
C THR A 15 -11.24 -13.24 -18.01
N PHE A 16 -11.52 -13.66 -19.25
CA PHE A 16 -10.53 -14.26 -20.14
C PHE A 16 -9.32 -13.37 -20.39
N ASP A 17 -9.54 -12.05 -20.46
CA ASP A 17 -8.51 -11.05 -20.73
C ASP A 17 -7.96 -10.41 -19.45
N SER A 18 -8.21 -11.02 -18.29
CA SER A 18 -7.83 -10.45 -17.00
C SER A 18 -6.32 -10.52 -16.79
N ILE A 19 -5.65 -9.39 -16.97
CA ILE A 19 -4.23 -9.25 -16.61
C ILE A 19 -3.99 -9.38 -15.10
N GLY A 20 -4.99 -9.01 -14.27
CA GLY A 20 -4.93 -9.24 -12.83
C GLY A 20 -4.89 -10.73 -12.50
N TYR A 21 -5.65 -11.53 -13.25
CA TYR A 21 -5.64 -12.98 -13.13
C TYR A 21 -4.30 -13.59 -13.57
N PHE A 22 -3.75 -13.11 -14.69
CA PHE A 22 -2.41 -13.52 -15.12
C PHE A 22 -1.32 -13.16 -14.09
N TYR A 23 -1.43 -11.99 -13.46
CA TYR A 23 -0.55 -11.58 -12.36
C TYR A 23 -0.66 -12.54 -11.16
N GLY A 24 -1.87 -12.98 -10.82
CA GLY A 24 -2.13 -14.02 -9.81
C GLY A 24 -1.50 -15.38 -10.19
N ASN A 25 -1.55 -15.77 -11.47
CA ASN A 25 -0.90 -16.98 -11.96
C ASN A 25 0.63 -16.93 -11.80
N ILE A 26 1.27 -15.79 -12.09
CA ILE A 26 2.70 -15.62 -11.83
C ILE A 26 2.99 -15.65 -10.32
N THR A 27 2.11 -15.07 -9.50
CA THR A 27 2.20 -15.14 -8.03
C THR A 27 2.25 -16.59 -7.56
N ARG A 28 1.36 -17.45 -8.08
CA ARG A 28 1.35 -18.90 -7.81
C ARG A 28 2.63 -19.61 -8.28
N VAL A 29 3.07 -19.36 -9.50
CA VAL A 29 4.29 -19.97 -10.06
C VAL A 29 5.53 -19.62 -9.24
N LEU A 30 5.57 -18.43 -8.65
CA LEU A 30 6.64 -18.00 -7.75
C LEU A 30 6.55 -18.60 -6.34
N GLY A 31 5.57 -19.47 -6.06
CA GLY A 31 5.39 -20.12 -4.77
C GLY A 31 4.60 -19.29 -3.75
N PHE A 32 3.90 -18.24 -4.20
CA PHE A 32 3.07 -17.40 -3.34
C PHE A 32 1.57 -17.64 -3.57
N THR A 33 0.76 -17.44 -2.53
CA THR A 33 -0.71 -17.47 -2.61
C THR A 33 -1.29 -16.32 -3.46
N PRO A 34 -2.02 -16.61 -4.56
CA PRO A 34 -2.80 -15.62 -5.31
C PRO A 34 -3.87 -14.94 -4.43
N GLU A 35 -4.30 -13.76 -4.85
CA GLU A 35 -5.26 -12.87 -4.19
C GLU A 35 -4.81 -12.33 -2.81
N LYS A 36 -3.56 -12.63 -2.44
CA LYS A 36 -2.97 -12.29 -1.15
C LYS A 36 -1.56 -11.74 -1.26
N HIS A 37 -0.73 -12.31 -2.12
CA HIS A 37 0.71 -12.05 -2.15
C HIS A 37 1.22 -11.31 -3.40
N GLU A 38 0.35 -10.73 -4.22
CA GLU A 38 0.72 -9.92 -5.40
C GLU A 38 1.64 -8.74 -5.04
N GLY A 39 1.50 -8.21 -3.82
CA GLY A 39 2.41 -7.19 -3.28
C GLY A 39 3.87 -7.67 -3.17
N LYS A 40 4.09 -8.95 -2.86
CA LYS A 40 5.43 -9.55 -2.80
C LYS A 40 6.06 -9.63 -4.19
N VAL A 41 5.27 -9.99 -5.21
CA VAL A 41 5.71 -9.98 -6.61
C VAL A 41 6.09 -8.56 -7.04
N THR A 42 5.31 -7.55 -6.63
CA THR A 42 5.62 -6.14 -6.91
C THR A 42 6.98 -5.73 -6.30
N GLY A 43 7.24 -6.11 -5.05
CA GLY A 43 8.53 -5.85 -4.40
C GLY A 43 9.70 -6.62 -5.04
N LEU A 44 9.47 -7.88 -5.41
CA LEU A 44 10.47 -8.74 -6.02
C LEU A 44 10.87 -8.24 -7.42
N ALA A 45 9.92 -7.68 -8.17
CA ALA A 45 10.12 -7.16 -9.54
C ALA A 45 11.23 -6.12 -9.65
N ALA A 46 11.46 -5.32 -8.60
CA ALA A 46 12.50 -4.30 -8.57
C ALA A 46 13.93 -4.85 -8.59
N TYR A 47 14.12 -6.14 -8.34
CA TYR A 47 15.42 -6.82 -8.37
C TYR A 47 15.70 -7.57 -9.69
N GLY A 48 14.75 -7.58 -10.63
CA GLY A 48 14.83 -8.38 -11.86
C GLY A 48 15.04 -7.57 -13.14
N LYS A 49 15.26 -8.29 -14.23
CA LYS A 49 15.43 -7.77 -15.59
C LYS A 49 14.31 -8.32 -16.50
N TYR A 50 13.35 -7.47 -16.82
CA TYR A 50 12.18 -7.87 -17.62
C TYR A 50 12.43 -8.12 -19.12
N LYS A 51 13.57 -7.67 -19.69
CA LYS A 51 13.76 -7.54 -21.16
C LYS A 51 13.50 -8.83 -21.97
N ALA A 52 13.91 -10.00 -21.45
CA ALA A 52 13.69 -11.26 -22.15
C ALA A 52 12.24 -11.75 -22.00
N ILE A 53 11.67 -11.61 -20.81
CA ILE A 53 10.37 -12.15 -20.45
C ILE A 53 9.23 -11.32 -21.03
N ILE A 54 9.37 -10.00 -21.05
CA ILE A 54 8.34 -9.11 -21.62
C ILE A 54 8.08 -9.41 -23.10
N LYS A 55 9.10 -9.84 -23.86
CA LYS A 55 8.94 -10.23 -25.27
C LYS A 55 8.02 -11.44 -25.41
N ILE A 56 8.07 -12.37 -24.46
CA ILE A 56 7.19 -13.54 -24.44
C ILE A 56 5.77 -13.12 -24.09
N PHE A 57 5.62 -12.31 -23.04
CA PHE A 57 4.31 -11.92 -22.51
C PHE A 57 3.50 -11.03 -23.46
N ARG A 58 4.16 -10.14 -24.21
CA ARG A 58 3.52 -9.31 -25.23
C ARG A 58 2.87 -10.11 -26.36
N ASN A 59 3.30 -11.35 -26.60
CA ASN A 59 2.72 -12.19 -27.65
C ASN A 59 1.31 -12.66 -27.32
N PHE A 60 0.88 -12.58 -26.06
CA PHE A 60 -0.44 -13.08 -25.65
C PHE A 60 -1.23 -12.12 -24.74
N PHE A 61 -0.70 -10.94 -24.43
CA PHE A 61 -1.44 -9.85 -23.80
C PHE A 61 -1.15 -8.53 -24.51
N PHE A 62 -2.22 -7.88 -24.98
CA PHE A 62 -2.12 -6.60 -25.69
C PHE A 62 -3.39 -5.78 -25.52
N VAL A 63 -3.35 -4.55 -26.04
CA VAL A 63 -4.50 -3.66 -26.12
C VAL A 63 -4.78 -3.40 -27.58
N GLU A 64 -6.05 -3.56 -27.95
CA GLU A 64 -6.59 -3.30 -29.27
C GLU A 64 -7.96 -2.65 -29.12
N GLU A 65 -8.20 -1.56 -29.84
CA GLU A 65 -9.46 -0.80 -29.83
C GLU A 65 -9.93 -0.39 -28.41
N GLY A 66 -8.99 -0.03 -27.53
CA GLY A 66 -9.33 0.36 -26.15
C GLY A 66 -9.87 -0.79 -25.29
N LYS A 67 -9.63 -2.05 -25.68
CA LYS A 67 -9.90 -3.25 -24.89
C LYS A 67 -8.60 -3.99 -24.60
N ILE A 68 -8.49 -4.53 -23.40
CA ILE A 68 -7.44 -5.50 -23.08
C ILE A 68 -7.87 -6.81 -23.73
N LYS A 69 -6.97 -7.41 -24.51
CA LYS A 69 -7.16 -8.70 -25.15
C LYS A 69 -6.02 -9.63 -24.76
N SER A 70 -6.35 -10.90 -24.69
CA SER A 70 -5.39 -11.98 -24.48
C SER A 70 -5.58 -13.09 -25.49
N ILE A 71 -4.49 -13.78 -25.82
CA ILE A 71 -4.54 -15.02 -26.58
C ILE A 71 -4.44 -16.16 -25.58
N TRP A 72 -5.46 -17.01 -25.56
CA TRP A 72 -5.38 -18.26 -24.81
C TRP A 72 -4.21 -19.05 -25.34
N SER A 73 -3.30 -19.36 -24.44
CA SER A 73 -2.07 -20.02 -24.79
C SER A 73 -1.66 -20.91 -23.65
N LYS A 74 -0.64 -21.70 -23.90
CA LYS A 74 0.02 -22.51 -22.89
C LYS A 74 0.56 -21.71 -21.68
N TYR A 75 0.62 -20.37 -21.76
CA TYR A 75 1.05 -19.47 -20.69
C TYR A 75 -0.09 -18.78 -19.94
N HIS A 76 -1.31 -18.74 -20.51
CA HIS A 76 -2.44 -18.01 -19.93
C HIS A 76 -3.73 -18.80 -20.17
N ILE A 77 -4.28 -19.32 -19.07
CA ILE A 77 -5.52 -20.08 -19.03
C ILE A 77 -6.44 -19.44 -17.97
N PRO A 78 -7.76 -19.28 -18.25
CA PRO A 78 -8.73 -18.71 -17.29
C PRO A 78 -8.93 -19.57 -16.04
N TRP A 79 -9.33 -18.95 -14.93
CA TRP A 79 -9.39 -19.61 -13.59
C TRP A 79 -10.26 -20.85 -13.48
N PHE A 80 -11.33 -20.92 -14.26
CA PHE A 80 -12.30 -22.00 -14.20
C PHE A 80 -11.95 -23.19 -15.10
N ALA A 81 -10.82 -23.15 -15.82
CA ALA A 81 -10.32 -24.33 -16.52
C ALA A 81 -9.65 -25.25 -15.50
N GLU A 82 -10.26 -26.41 -15.23
CA GLU A 82 -9.92 -27.41 -14.20
C GLU A 82 -8.51 -28.05 -14.25
N LYS A 83 -7.53 -27.49 -14.98
CA LYS A 83 -6.15 -28.00 -14.98
C LYS A 83 -5.18 -26.93 -14.50
N SER A 84 -4.98 -27.01 -13.20
CA SER A 84 -4.15 -26.24 -12.28
C SER A 84 -2.64 -26.34 -12.49
N ASP A 85 -2.15 -26.82 -13.64
CA ASP A 85 -0.74 -26.75 -13.99
C ASP A 85 -0.52 -25.76 -15.13
N LEU A 86 0.37 -24.79 -14.90
CA LEU A 86 0.88 -23.88 -15.92
C LEU A 86 2.30 -24.33 -16.29
N PRO A 87 2.46 -25.53 -16.91
CA PRO A 87 3.75 -26.18 -17.06
C PRO A 87 4.75 -25.30 -17.81
N GLU A 88 4.27 -24.49 -18.74
CA GLU A 88 5.12 -23.59 -19.50
C GLU A 88 5.56 -22.37 -18.70
N LEU A 89 4.72 -21.84 -17.79
CA LEU A 89 5.17 -20.83 -16.83
C LEU A 89 6.18 -21.41 -15.83
N PHE A 90 6.01 -22.66 -15.41
CA PHE A 90 7.03 -23.35 -14.61
C PHE A 90 8.33 -23.59 -15.38
N LYS A 91 8.27 -23.90 -16.68
CA LYS A 91 9.47 -23.95 -17.55
C LYS A 91 10.14 -22.58 -17.64
N LEU A 92 9.37 -21.49 -17.76
CA LEU A 92 9.93 -20.13 -17.71
C LEU A 92 10.59 -19.84 -16.36
N LYS A 93 9.97 -20.23 -15.24
CA LYS A 93 10.56 -20.11 -13.90
C LYS A 93 11.86 -20.91 -13.74
N LYS A 94 11.99 -22.07 -14.39
CA LYS A 94 13.25 -22.84 -14.41
C LYS A 94 14.33 -22.15 -15.26
N LYS A 95 13.93 -21.46 -16.33
CA LYS A 95 14.83 -20.78 -17.27
C LYS A 95 15.29 -19.40 -16.80
N TYR A 96 14.45 -18.67 -16.08
CA TYR A 96 14.70 -17.29 -15.64
C TYR A 96 14.59 -17.19 -14.12
N SER A 97 15.30 -16.23 -13.51
CA SER A 97 15.18 -16.03 -12.07
C SER A 97 13.78 -15.58 -11.67
N ASP A 98 13.36 -15.89 -10.44
CA ASP A 98 12.08 -15.46 -9.87
C ASP A 98 11.91 -13.93 -9.92
N LYS A 99 13.01 -13.21 -9.74
CA LYS A 99 13.09 -11.75 -9.85
C LYS A 99 12.81 -11.29 -11.27
N ASP A 100 13.40 -11.93 -12.27
CA ASP A 100 13.16 -11.59 -13.67
C ASP A 100 11.70 -11.84 -14.04
N LEU A 101 11.12 -12.99 -13.63
CA LEU A 101 9.72 -13.33 -13.91
C LEU A 101 8.75 -12.32 -13.27
N ALA A 102 8.99 -11.95 -12.01
CA ALA A 102 8.27 -10.87 -11.34
C ALA A 102 8.41 -9.53 -12.07
N SER A 103 9.63 -9.18 -12.51
CA SER A 103 9.90 -7.96 -13.29
C SER A 103 9.16 -7.96 -14.63
N GLY A 104 9.11 -9.12 -15.31
CA GLY A 104 8.41 -9.32 -16.56
C GLY A 104 6.90 -9.08 -16.46
N VAL A 105 6.24 -9.69 -15.47
CA VAL A 105 4.79 -9.52 -15.28
C VAL A 105 4.43 -8.11 -14.79
N GLN A 106 5.27 -7.53 -13.93
CA GLN A 106 5.11 -6.14 -13.50
C GLN A 106 5.18 -5.18 -14.68
N LYS A 107 6.17 -5.36 -15.57
CA LYS A 107 6.32 -4.52 -16.76
C LYS A 107 5.14 -4.68 -17.74
N LEU A 108 4.67 -5.91 -17.92
CA LEU A 108 3.49 -6.18 -18.75
C LEU A 108 2.25 -5.47 -18.20
N LEU A 109 2.03 -5.55 -16.89
CA LEU A 109 0.91 -4.88 -16.21
C LEU A 109 0.93 -3.37 -16.47
N GLU A 110 2.09 -2.74 -16.27
CA GLU A 110 2.29 -1.32 -16.53
C GLU A 110 1.98 -0.95 -17.98
N GLU A 111 2.53 -1.68 -18.95
CA GLU A 111 2.36 -1.40 -20.38
C GLU A 111 0.91 -1.54 -20.83
N VAL A 112 0.27 -2.67 -20.49
CA VAL A 112 -1.10 -2.96 -20.92
C VAL A 112 -2.08 -1.97 -20.31
N ILE A 113 -2.01 -1.70 -19.01
CA ILE A 113 -2.94 -0.79 -18.36
C ILE A 113 -2.71 0.66 -18.82
N CYS A 114 -1.46 1.12 -18.92
CA CYS A 114 -1.16 2.47 -19.40
C CYS A 114 -1.59 2.67 -20.85
N LYS A 115 -1.37 1.67 -21.72
CA LYS A 115 -1.84 1.68 -23.11
C LYS A 115 -3.37 1.70 -23.17
N TRP A 116 -4.05 0.86 -22.39
CA TRP A 116 -5.51 0.81 -22.30
C TRP A 116 -6.11 2.16 -21.90
N ILE A 117 -5.56 2.80 -20.86
CA ILE A 117 -5.98 4.15 -20.43
C ILE A 117 -5.76 5.17 -21.56
N SER A 118 -4.57 5.16 -22.16
CA SER A 118 -4.19 6.12 -23.21
C SER A 118 -5.06 5.99 -24.46
N GLU A 119 -5.32 4.77 -24.92
CA GLU A 119 -6.21 4.51 -26.06
C GLU A 119 -7.63 4.96 -25.78
N ASN A 120 -8.20 4.65 -24.60
CA ASN A 120 -9.54 5.10 -24.25
C ASN A 120 -9.65 6.63 -24.20
N ILE A 121 -8.63 7.33 -23.68
CA ILE A 121 -8.58 8.80 -23.70
C ILE A 121 -8.63 9.32 -25.15
N ASN A 122 -7.91 8.68 -26.07
CA ASN A 122 -7.87 9.04 -27.49
C ASN A 122 -9.19 8.73 -28.21
N ILE A 123 -9.74 7.54 -28.03
CA ILE A 123 -11.03 7.11 -28.60
C ILE A 123 -12.15 8.08 -28.21
N TYR A 124 -12.17 8.52 -26.95
CA TYR A 124 -13.16 9.49 -26.46
C TYR A 124 -12.75 10.96 -26.68
N LYS A 125 -11.73 11.23 -27.50
CA LYS A 125 -11.25 12.55 -27.92
C LYS A 125 -11.07 13.52 -26.75
N LYS A 126 -10.56 13.04 -25.61
CA LYS A 126 -10.32 13.87 -24.43
C LYS A 126 -8.92 14.48 -24.49
N LYS A 127 -8.84 15.80 -24.31
CA LYS A 127 -7.56 16.52 -24.21
C LYS A 127 -6.85 16.16 -22.90
N ARG A 128 -7.56 16.22 -21.78
CA ARG A 128 -7.12 15.77 -20.47
C ARG A 128 -8.26 15.17 -19.66
N VAL A 129 -7.95 14.30 -18.69
CA VAL A 129 -8.92 13.59 -17.86
C VAL A 129 -8.51 13.50 -16.40
N ASN A 130 -9.50 13.52 -15.53
CA ASN A 130 -9.39 13.02 -14.16
C ASN A 130 -9.85 11.56 -14.15
N ILE A 131 -9.10 10.67 -13.50
CA ILE A 131 -9.40 9.24 -13.48
C ILE A 131 -9.67 8.81 -12.04
N SER A 132 -10.77 8.08 -11.84
CA SER A 132 -11.05 7.34 -10.62
C SER A 132 -10.79 5.85 -10.85
N LEU A 133 -9.98 5.23 -10.00
CA LEU A 133 -9.54 3.84 -10.12
C LEU A 133 -9.98 3.01 -8.90
N ALA A 134 -10.47 1.80 -9.17
CA ALA A 134 -10.83 0.76 -8.21
C ALA A 134 -10.68 -0.61 -8.88
N GLY A 135 -10.57 -1.68 -8.10
CA GLY A 135 -10.19 -3.03 -8.51
C GLY A 135 -8.82 -3.42 -7.95
N GLY A 136 -8.62 -4.70 -7.62
CA GLY A 136 -7.42 -5.22 -6.94
C GLY A 136 -6.10 -4.84 -7.62
N VAL A 137 -6.08 -4.84 -8.96
CA VAL A 137 -4.93 -4.41 -9.78
C VAL A 137 -4.42 -3.01 -9.41
N PHE A 138 -5.31 -2.08 -9.06
CA PHE A 138 -4.94 -0.70 -8.71
C PHE A 138 -4.40 -0.55 -7.28
N GLY A 139 -4.30 -1.65 -6.52
CA GLY A 139 -3.47 -1.72 -5.32
C GLY A 139 -1.97 -1.78 -5.62
N ASN A 140 -1.59 -2.02 -6.89
CA ASN A 140 -0.21 -2.03 -7.35
C ASN A 140 0.35 -0.60 -7.46
N VAL A 141 1.13 -0.20 -6.47
CA VAL A 141 1.65 1.17 -6.34
C VAL A 141 2.63 1.59 -7.45
N LYS A 142 3.29 0.62 -8.11
CA LYS A 142 4.18 0.86 -9.26
C LYS A 142 3.37 1.16 -10.51
N LEU A 143 2.29 0.40 -10.74
CA LEU A 143 1.33 0.71 -11.80
C LEU A 143 0.75 2.12 -11.64
N ILE A 144 0.34 2.49 -10.42
CA ILE A 144 -0.18 3.84 -10.15
C ILE A 144 0.87 4.92 -10.47
N HIS A 145 2.14 4.67 -10.13
CA HIS A 145 3.23 5.58 -10.46
C HIS A 145 3.40 5.75 -11.97
N GLU A 146 3.26 4.70 -12.78
CA GLU A 146 3.30 4.79 -14.25
C GLU A 146 2.08 5.51 -14.82
N ILE A 147 0.86 5.26 -14.30
CA ILE A 147 -0.35 5.96 -14.76
C ILE A 147 -0.23 7.49 -14.56
N LYS A 148 0.41 7.93 -13.47
CA LYS A 148 0.66 9.37 -13.22
C LYS A 148 1.56 10.05 -14.24
N LYS A 149 2.39 9.29 -14.96
CA LYS A 149 3.29 9.82 -16.00
C LYS A 149 2.56 10.08 -17.32
N LEU A 150 1.33 9.60 -17.47
CA LEU A 150 0.54 9.79 -18.69
C LEU A 150 0.17 11.27 -18.88
N LYS A 151 0.65 11.88 -19.97
CA LYS A 151 0.50 13.32 -20.27
C LYS A 151 -0.95 13.84 -20.24
N LYS A 152 -1.93 13.01 -20.57
CA LYS A 152 -3.36 13.39 -20.63
C LYS A 152 -4.11 13.12 -19.32
N VAL A 153 -3.42 12.67 -18.27
CA VAL A 153 -4.00 12.44 -16.94
C VAL A 153 -3.69 13.64 -16.05
N ASP A 154 -4.72 14.37 -15.64
CA ASP A 154 -4.59 15.55 -14.78
C ASP A 154 -4.53 15.19 -13.30
N SER A 155 -5.42 14.28 -12.87
CA SER A 155 -5.47 13.82 -11.50
C SER A 155 -5.99 12.39 -11.39
N LEU A 156 -5.57 11.74 -10.31
CA LEU A 156 -6.00 10.39 -9.94
C LEU A 156 -6.70 10.41 -8.60
N PHE A 157 -7.84 9.75 -8.54
CA PHE A 157 -8.43 9.27 -7.30
C PHE A 157 -8.38 7.75 -7.31
N ILE A 158 -7.89 7.16 -6.22
CA ILE A 158 -7.83 5.71 -6.07
C ILE A 158 -8.57 5.39 -4.80
N GLN A 159 -9.52 4.48 -4.89
CA GLN A 159 -10.26 4.07 -3.70
C GLN A 159 -9.32 3.27 -2.76
N PRO A 160 -9.10 3.68 -1.48
CA PRO A 160 -8.09 3.04 -0.63
C PRO A 160 -8.31 1.54 -0.39
N ALA A 161 -9.57 1.11 -0.23
CA ALA A 161 -9.96 -0.29 -0.32
C ALA A 161 -10.15 -0.67 -1.80
N THR A 162 -9.04 -0.83 -2.53
CA THR A 162 -9.05 -1.02 -3.99
C THR A 162 -9.71 -2.31 -4.42
N GLY A 163 -9.53 -3.41 -3.68
CA GLY A 163 -10.14 -4.71 -3.99
C GLY A 163 -11.61 -4.82 -3.58
N ASP A 164 -12.09 -6.05 -3.50
CA ASP A 164 -13.52 -6.35 -3.31
C ASP A 164 -14.07 -5.88 -1.95
N ALA A 165 -13.19 -5.70 -0.96
CA ALA A 165 -13.53 -5.06 0.30
C ALA A 165 -14.17 -3.66 0.12
N GLY A 166 -13.89 -2.96 -0.99
CA GLY A 166 -14.48 -1.66 -1.31
C GLY A 166 -15.89 -1.72 -1.91
N LEU A 167 -16.37 -2.89 -2.34
CA LEU A 167 -17.66 -3.04 -3.04
C LEU A 167 -18.87 -2.59 -2.20
N PRO A 168 -18.99 -2.92 -0.88
CA PRO A 168 -20.11 -2.44 -0.07
C PRO A 168 -20.22 -0.92 -0.04
N LEU A 169 -19.09 -0.21 0.03
CA LEU A 169 -19.06 1.25 -0.03
C LEU A 169 -19.49 1.78 -1.39
N GLY A 170 -19.09 1.11 -2.47
CA GLY A 170 -19.55 1.42 -3.83
C GLY A 170 -21.07 1.22 -4.00
N GLY A 171 -21.60 0.11 -3.50
CA GLY A 171 -23.04 -0.18 -3.50
C GLY A 171 -23.84 0.86 -2.73
N LEU A 172 -23.41 1.19 -1.50
CA LEU A 172 -24.04 2.25 -0.71
C LEU A 172 -24.02 3.59 -1.45
N LYS A 173 -22.90 3.93 -2.11
CA LYS A 173 -22.76 5.18 -2.87
C LYS A 173 -23.76 5.28 -4.03
N LEU A 174 -24.03 4.17 -4.71
CA LEU A 174 -25.03 4.10 -5.79
C LEU A 174 -26.45 4.34 -5.26
N LEU A 175 -26.76 3.85 -4.06
CA LEU A 175 -28.07 4.04 -3.42
C LEU A 175 -28.29 5.47 -2.91
N ILE A 176 -27.33 6.03 -2.16
CA ILE A 176 -27.53 7.31 -1.46
C ILE A 176 -27.33 8.53 -2.37
N ASN A 177 -26.61 8.40 -3.49
CA ASN A 177 -26.27 9.46 -4.46
C ASN A 177 -25.81 10.81 -3.85
N LYS A 178 -25.29 10.80 -2.62
CA LYS A 178 -24.82 11.99 -1.89
C LYS A 178 -23.35 12.21 -2.20
N LYS A 179 -22.94 13.46 -2.49
CA LYS A 179 -21.51 13.78 -2.57
C LYS A 179 -20.87 13.56 -1.20
N SER A 180 -19.74 12.86 -1.17
CA SER A 180 -18.93 12.65 0.03
C SER A 180 -17.48 12.84 -0.36
N ASN A 181 -16.72 13.56 0.46
CA ASN A 181 -15.28 13.67 0.33
C ASN A 181 -14.67 12.67 1.32
N LEU A 182 -13.92 11.69 0.80
CA LEU A 182 -13.20 10.75 1.66
C LEU A 182 -11.91 11.43 2.13
N ALA A 183 -11.98 12.13 3.27
CA ALA A 183 -10.82 12.79 3.87
C ALA A 183 -9.82 11.77 4.42
N ASN A 184 -10.33 10.77 5.14
CA ASN A 184 -9.56 9.66 5.70
C ASN A 184 -10.37 8.35 5.57
N THR A 185 -9.73 7.23 5.93
CA THR A 185 -10.38 5.91 5.97
C THR A 185 -10.71 5.46 7.39
N PHE A 186 -10.78 6.35 8.37
CA PHE A 186 -11.00 6.00 9.78
C PHE A 186 -12.47 5.65 10.06
N LEU A 187 -12.96 4.58 9.44
CA LEU A 187 -14.37 4.18 9.44
C LEU A 187 -14.66 3.03 10.41
N GLY A 188 -13.64 2.34 10.91
CA GLY A 188 -13.79 1.22 11.84
C GLY A 188 -14.03 1.65 13.30
N SER A 189 -13.92 0.68 14.20
CA SER A 189 -14.14 0.83 15.65
C SER A 189 -13.12 1.77 16.30
N SER A 190 -13.54 2.43 17.38
CA SER A 190 -12.67 3.20 18.27
C SER A 190 -12.88 2.79 19.71
N TYR A 191 -11.82 2.91 20.52
CA TYR A 191 -11.84 2.62 21.94
C TYR A 191 -11.40 3.86 22.72
N SER A 192 -12.21 4.27 23.68
CA SER A 192 -11.90 5.38 24.58
C SER A 192 -10.78 5.02 25.55
N ASN A 193 -10.14 6.05 26.11
CA ASN A 193 -9.14 5.86 27.17
C ASN A 193 -9.69 5.09 28.36
N ARG A 194 -10.97 5.32 28.73
CA ARG A 194 -11.62 4.63 29.85
C ARG A 194 -11.76 3.14 29.58
N GLU A 195 -12.21 2.77 28.38
CA GLU A 195 -12.35 1.35 27.97
C GLU A 195 -10.99 0.64 27.98
N VAL A 196 -9.96 1.26 27.40
CA VAL A 196 -8.60 0.70 27.38
C VAL A 196 -8.07 0.52 28.80
N VAL A 197 -8.15 1.55 29.64
CA VAL A 197 -7.63 1.50 31.02
C VAL A 197 -8.36 0.45 31.85
N ASN A 198 -9.70 0.37 31.74
CA ASN A 198 -10.47 -0.67 32.43
C ASN A 198 -10.04 -2.07 32.01
N LEU A 199 -9.80 -2.28 30.71
CA LEU A 199 -9.29 -3.54 30.20
C LEU A 199 -7.90 -3.86 30.76
N LEU A 200 -6.99 -2.90 30.76
CA LEU A 200 -5.63 -3.07 31.29
C LEU A 200 -5.65 -3.44 32.77
N LYS A 201 -6.48 -2.77 33.57
CA LYS A 201 -6.72 -3.11 34.99
C LYS A 201 -7.28 -4.53 35.15
N LYS A 202 -8.34 -4.88 34.40
CA LYS A 202 -8.94 -6.23 34.42
C LYS A 202 -7.93 -7.33 34.07
N ARG A 203 -6.93 -7.02 33.25
CA ARG A 203 -5.87 -7.95 32.83
C ARG A 203 -4.58 -7.81 33.63
N ASN A 204 -4.58 -7.06 34.74
CA ASN A 204 -3.41 -6.81 35.59
C ASN A 204 -2.17 -6.34 34.80
N LYS A 205 -2.39 -5.51 33.77
CA LYS A 205 -1.32 -4.96 32.93
C LYS A 205 -0.83 -3.63 33.48
N LYS A 206 0.50 -3.46 33.53
CA LYS A 206 1.13 -2.20 33.95
C LYS A 206 1.01 -1.16 32.84
N TYR A 207 0.59 0.06 33.20
CA TYR A 207 0.44 1.15 32.25
C TYR A 207 0.74 2.49 32.93
N ARG A 208 1.00 3.51 32.12
CA ARG A 208 1.07 4.91 32.58
C ARG A 208 0.33 5.83 31.61
N TYR A 209 -0.19 6.93 32.12
CA TYR A 209 -0.68 8.02 31.28
C TYR A 209 0.50 8.78 30.67
N ILE A 210 0.28 9.34 29.48
CA ILE A 210 1.26 10.16 28.75
C ILE A 210 0.59 11.43 28.24
N SER A 211 1.28 12.55 28.36
CA SER A 211 0.87 13.85 27.83
C SER A 211 1.49 14.15 26.47
N ASN A 212 2.78 13.82 26.29
CA ASN A 212 3.54 14.11 25.08
C ASN A 212 3.97 12.82 24.38
N VAL A 213 3.22 12.40 23.36
CA VAL A 213 3.48 11.15 22.64
C VAL A 213 4.85 11.18 21.94
N GLU A 214 5.21 12.30 21.33
CA GLU A 214 6.48 12.46 20.63
C GLU A 214 7.69 12.30 21.55
N GLU A 215 7.61 12.74 22.80
CA GLU A 215 8.71 12.61 23.77
C GLU A 215 8.89 11.14 24.16
N VAL A 216 7.78 10.43 24.36
CA VAL A 216 7.79 8.99 24.59
C VAL A 216 8.36 8.24 23.39
N LEU A 217 7.98 8.61 22.16
CA LEU A 217 8.53 8.01 20.95
C LEU A 217 10.05 8.27 20.83
N ILE A 218 10.52 9.49 21.10
CA ILE A 218 11.95 9.83 21.08
C ILE A 218 12.74 8.96 22.06
N ASP A 219 12.27 8.87 23.30
CA ASP A 219 12.91 8.05 24.34
C ASP A 219 12.92 6.55 23.98
N LEU A 220 11.80 6.03 23.49
CA LEU A 220 11.70 4.63 23.05
C LEU A 220 12.61 4.33 21.85
N PHE A 221 12.65 5.21 20.85
CA PHE A 221 13.49 5.02 19.67
C PHE A 221 14.98 5.19 19.96
N LYS A 222 15.38 6.07 20.89
CA LYS A 222 16.76 6.10 21.41
C LYS A 222 17.18 4.75 22.00
N ARG A 223 16.24 4.07 22.65
CA ARG A 223 16.41 2.71 23.21
C ARG A 223 16.09 1.60 22.20
N LYS A 224 15.97 1.93 20.91
CA LYS A 224 15.68 1.02 19.79
C LYS A 224 14.41 0.18 19.98
N LYS A 225 13.41 0.70 20.70
CA LYS A 225 12.13 0.00 20.94
C LYS A 225 11.15 0.17 19.77
N VAL A 226 10.49 -0.93 19.41
CA VAL A 226 9.42 -1.00 18.42
C VAL A 226 8.09 -0.66 19.09
N VAL A 227 7.38 0.33 18.56
CA VAL A 227 6.17 0.86 19.21
C VAL A 227 4.93 0.48 18.41
N GLY A 228 4.04 -0.29 19.02
CA GLY A 228 2.67 -0.42 18.55
C GLY A 228 1.90 0.86 18.88
N PHE A 229 1.23 1.42 17.89
CA PHE A 229 0.50 2.67 17.99
C PHE A 229 -0.97 2.43 17.65
N PHE A 230 -1.82 2.63 18.65
CA PHE A 230 -3.24 2.35 18.63
C PHE A 230 -3.99 3.63 19.01
N LYS A 231 -4.58 4.31 18.03
CA LYS A 231 -5.38 5.52 18.29
C LYS A 231 -6.67 5.58 17.51
N GLY A 232 -7.70 6.18 18.10
CA GLY A 232 -8.95 6.53 17.44
C GLY A 232 -9.60 5.37 16.66
N ARG A 233 -10.34 5.74 15.61
CA ARG A 233 -11.07 4.81 14.75
C ARG A 233 -10.13 4.04 13.82
N MET A 234 -10.31 2.73 13.68
CA MET A 234 -9.52 1.89 12.78
C MET A 234 -9.66 2.32 11.31
N GLU A 235 -8.57 2.19 10.56
CA GLU A 235 -8.51 2.35 9.12
C GLU A 235 -9.34 1.29 8.39
N PHE A 236 -10.10 1.69 7.38
CA PHE A 236 -10.74 0.82 6.41
C PHE A 236 -9.81 0.58 5.22
N GLY A 237 -9.59 -0.70 4.90
CA GLY A 237 -8.69 -1.14 3.84
C GLY A 237 -7.47 -1.89 4.39
N TYR A 238 -6.53 -2.22 3.52
CA TYR A 238 -5.40 -3.10 3.81
C TYR A 238 -4.11 -2.36 4.24
N ARG A 239 -4.18 -1.04 4.41
CA ARG A 239 -3.04 -0.21 4.83
C ARG A 239 -3.29 0.34 6.23
N ALA A 240 -2.31 0.14 7.12
CA ALA A 240 -2.25 0.90 8.35
C ALA A 240 -1.78 2.34 8.04
N LEU A 241 -2.52 3.31 8.54
CA LEU A 241 -2.37 4.74 8.27
C LEU A 241 -2.28 5.53 9.59
N CYS A 242 -1.47 5.02 10.53
CA CYS A 242 -1.16 5.59 11.84
C CYS A 242 -2.24 5.47 12.93
N ASN A 243 -3.33 4.71 12.74
CA ASN A 243 -4.29 4.40 13.80
C ASN A 243 -4.13 2.98 14.36
N ARG A 244 -3.66 2.02 13.55
CA ARG A 244 -3.26 0.67 13.97
C ARG A 244 -1.92 0.27 13.35
N THR A 245 -0.85 0.90 13.82
CA THR A 245 0.45 0.93 13.14
C THR A 245 1.59 0.52 14.07
N ILE A 246 2.64 -0.09 13.54
CA ILE A 246 3.95 -0.17 14.19
C ILE A 246 4.80 0.99 13.70
N LEU A 247 5.31 1.77 14.66
CA LEU A 247 6.20 2.90 14.44
C LEU A 247 7.64 2.55 14.85
N TYR A 248 8.59 3.01 14.04
CA TYR A 248 10.02 2.94 14.33
C TYR A 248 10.78 4.09 13.67
N HIS A 249 12.00 4.38 14.12
CA HIS A 249 12.85 5.39 13.49
C HIS A 249 13.41 4.90 12.14
N ALA A 250 13.63 5.81 11.20
CA ALA A 250 13.97 5.44 9.82
C ALA A 250 15.48 5.51 9.48
N LYS A 251 16.34 5.72 10.48
CA LYS A 251 17.80 5.78 10.32
C LYS A 251 18.47 4.41 10.16
N ASP A 252 17.94 3.37 10.80
CA ASP A 252 18.54 2.03 10.77
C ASP A 252 18.26 1.31 9.45
N ARG A 253 19.27 1.20 8.57
CA ARG A 253 19.17 0.49 7.29
C ARG A 253 18.79 -1.00 7.44
N THR A 254 19.09 -1.60 8.58
CA THR A 254 18.89 -3.03 8.83
C THR A 254 17.48 -3.37 9.32
N VAL A 255 16.66 -2.38 9.66
CA VAL A 255 15.31 -2.56 10.23
C VAL A 255 14.41 -3.43 9.38
N ASN A 256 14.44 -3.29 8.06
CA ASN A 256 13.61 -4.13 7.19
C ASN A 256 13.94 -5.62 7.36
N LYS A 257 15.20 -5.98 7.64
CA LYS A 257 15.59 -7.38 7.82
C LYS A 257 15.16 -7.89 9.20
N TRP A 258 15.58 -7.22 10.27
CA TRP A 258 15.35 -7.75 11.62
C TRP A 258 13.89 -7.60 12.07
N LEU A 259 13.19 -6.54 11.67
CA LEU A 259 11.79 -6.34 12.07
C LEU A 259 10.85 -7.26 11.28
N ASN A 260 11.11 -7.52 10.00
CA ASN A 260 10.36 -8.56 9.28
C ASN A 260 10.60 -9.93 9.91
N LYS A 261 11.83 -10.28 10.29
CA LYS A 261 12.12 -11.52 11.03
C LYS A 261 11.35 -11.57 12.36
N ARG A 262 11.34 -10.48 13.13
CA ARG A 262 10.60 -10.35 14.40
C ARG A 262 9.10 -10.55 14.22
N LEU A 263 8.54 -10.06 13.12
CA LEU A 263 7.11 -10.15 12.78
C LEU A 263 6.77 -11.37 11.92
N ASN A 264 7.71 -12.32 11.76
CA ASN A 264 7.61 -13.51 10.90
C ASN A 264 7.28 -13.23 9.42
N ARG A 265 7.53 -12.01 8.93
CA ARG A 265 7.16 -11.58 7.58
C ARG A 265 8.22 -11.95 6.54
N THR A 266 7.76 -12.29 5.36
CA THR A 266 8.57 -12.62 4.17
C THR A 266 8.61 -11.47 3.15
N GLU A 267 8.45 -10.23 3.62
CA GLU A 267 8.36 -9.05 2.75
C GLU A 267 9.73 -8.63 2.20
N PHE A 268 9.75 -8.31 0.90
CA PHE A 268 10.94 -7.80 0.19
C PHE A 268 10.98 -6.27 0.14
N MET A 269 9.82 -5.62 0.32
CA MET A 269 9.70 -4.18 0.28
C MET A 269 10.14 -3.57 1.62
N PRO A 270 10.78 -2.39 1.62
CA PRO A 270 10.98 -1.65 2.83
C PRO A 270 9.65 -1.20 3.42
N PHE A 271 9.63 -0.95 4.72
CA PHE A 271 8.47 -0.34 5.35
C PHE A 271 8.22 1.08 4.81
N ALA A 272 6.95 1.49 4.85
CA ALA A 272 6.56 2.78 4.31
C ALA A 272 7.02 3.93 5.21
N PRO A 273 7.49 5.05 4.64
CA PRO A 273 7.66 6.27 5.42
C PRO A 273 6.32 6.90 5.74
N VAL A 274 6.20 7.50 6.93
CA VAL A 274 5.16 8.47 7.26
C VAL A 274 5.79 9.84 7.57
N THR A 275 5.20 10.90 7.02
CA THR A 275 5.65 12.29 7.22
C THR A 275 4.48 13.27 7.10
N ILE A 276 4.73 14.54 7.44
CA ILE A 276 3.78 15.64 7.25
C ILE A 276 3.94 16.28 5.88
N SER A 277 2.85 16.85 5.36
CA SER A 277 2.84 17.47 4.03
C SER A 277 3.82 18.63 3.86
N SER A 278 4.13 19.36 4.93
CA SER A 278 5.15 20.42 4.93
C SER A 278 6.58 19.91 4.67
N LEU A 279 6.85 18.62 4.95
CA LEU A 279 8.14 17.98 4.69
C LEU A 279 8.14 17.13 3.40
N ALA A 280 6.97 16.74 2.89
CA ALA A 280 6.85 15.80 1.78
C ALA A 280 7.61 16.25 0.51
N LYS A 281 7.56 17.54 0.13
CA LYS A 281 8.31 18.08 -1.03
C LYS A 281 9.82 17.93 -0.90
N LYS A 282 10.37 17.96 0.32
CA LYS A 282 11.81 17.76 0.57
C LYS A 282 12.21 16.29 0.47
N CYS A 283 11.27 15.39 0.72
CA CYS A 283 11.49 13.95 0.80
C CYS A 283 11.27 13.23 -0.54
N PHE A 284 10.25 13.65 -1.31
CA PHE A 284 9.76 12.93 -2.49
C PHE A 284 9.75 13.83 -3.73
N LEU A 285 10.45 13.40 -4.78
CA LEU A 285 10.51 14.12 -6.05
C LEU A 285 9.14 14.09 -6.73
N ASN A 286 8.77 15.21 -7.36
CA ASN A 286 7.51 15.39 -8.08
C ASN A 286 6.23 15.20 -7.23
N TRP A 287 6.34 15.13 -5.90
CA TRP A 287 5.16 15.12 -5.04
C TRP A 287 4.45 16.48 -5.09
N LYS A 288 3.12 16.44 -5.16
CA LYS A 288 2.25 17.62 -5.20
C LYS A 288 1.18 17.49 -4.11
N ALA A 289 0.83 18.60 -3.46
CA ALA A 289 -0.16 18.59 -2.37
C ALA A 289 -1.56 18.15 -2.81
N ASN A 290 -1.92 18.34 -4.09
CA ASN A 290 -3.18 17.87 -4.64
C ASN A 290 -3.19 16.36 -4.97
N ASP A 291 -2.04 15.68 -4.87
CA ASP A 291 -1.93 14.25 -5.07
C ASP A 291 -2.35 13.49 -3.81
N LYS A 292 -3.62 13.07 -3.80
CA LYS A 292 -4.20 12.37 -2.64
C LYS A 292 -3.70 10.93 -2.48
N THR A 293 -2.99 10.36 -3.45
CA THR A 293 -2.56 8.95 -3.39
C THR A 293 -1.54 8.70 -2.29
N SER A 294 -0.70 9.70 -1.94
CA SER A 294 0.25 9.59 -0.82
C SER A 294 -0.44 9.61 0.55
N LYS A 295 -1.69 10.07 0.66
CA LYS A 295 -2.41 10.06 1.95
C LYS A 295 -2.72 8.64 2.43
N PHE A 296 -2.85 7.71 1.48
CA PHE A 296 -3.30 6.34 1.71
C PHE A 296 -2.22 5.30 1.33
N MET A 297 -0.99 5.75 1.08
CA MET A 297 0.11 4.91 0.60
C MET A 297 -0.20 4.09 -0.67
N LEU A 298 -0.89 4.72 -1.64
CA LEU A 298 -1.37 4.06 -2.88
C LEU A 298 -0.46 4.30 -4.09
N SER A 299 0.67 4.99 -3.92
CA SER A 299 1.61 5.28 -5.01
C SER A 299 3.03 5.36 -4.46
N VAL A 300 4.01 5.08 -5.31
CA VAL A 300 5.43 5.34 -5.01
C VAL A 300 5.91 6.66 -5.60
N TYR A 301 6.92 7.22 -4.96
CA TYR A 301 7.63 8.41 -5.40
C TYR A 301 9.13 8.16 -5.37
N GLU A 302 9.86 8.79 -6.29
CA GLU A 302 11.31 8.82 -6.23
C GLU A 302 11.76 9.61 -4.99
N CYS A 303 12.70 9.05 -4.24
CA CYS A 303 13.23 9.68 -3.04
C CYS A 303 14.30 10.72 -3.41
N SER A 304 14.26 11.88 -2.76
CA SER A 304 15.32 12.88 -2.87
C SER A 304 16.64 12.36 -2.27
N ASN A 305 17.77 12.93 -2.67
CA ASN A 305 19.07 12.63 -2.04
C ASN A 305 19.05 12.95 -0.53
N PHE A 306 18.29 13.98 -0.15
CA PHE A 306 18.08 14.34 1.25
C PHE A 306 17.42 13.19 2.03
N LEU A 307 16.32 12.61 1.52
CA LEU A 307 15.66 11.47 2.18
C LEU A 307 16.56 10.23 2.20
N LYS A 308 17.21 9.91 1.09
CA LYS A 308 18.16 8.79 0.98
C LYS A 308 19.26 8.85 2.03
N LYS A 309 19.73 10.05 2.38
CA LYS A 309 20.73 10.27 3.44
C LYS A 309 20.12 10.21 4.84
N LYS A 310 18.98 10.87 5.06
CA LYS A 310 18.39 11.06 6.41
C LYS A 310 17.61 9.85 6.92
N ALA A 311 16.98 9.09 6.04
CA ALA A 311 16.10 7.99 6.38
C ALA A 311 16.24 6.84 5.37
N PRO A 312 17.42 6.20 5.28
CA PRO A 312 17.67 5.18 4.27
C PRO A 312 16.83 3.91 4.46
N ALA A 313 16.26 3.68 5.66
CA ALA A 313 15.47 2.49 5.95
C ALA A 313 14.18 2.38 5.13
N VAL A 314 13.62 3.50 4.68
CA VAL A 314 12.33 3.55 3.97
C VAL A 314 12.50 3.58 2.45
N VAL A 315 13.74 3.53 1.96
CA VAL A 315 14.06 3.67 0.54
C VAL A 315 14.26 2.29 -0.07
N HIS A 316 13.53 2.01 -1.15
CA HIS A 316 13.65 0.77 -1.91
C HIS A 316 14.94 0.78 -2.76
N VAL A 317 15.39 -0.40 -3.19
CA VAL A 317 16.60 -0.54 -4.03
C VAL A 317 16.53 0.22 -5.37
N ASP A 318 15.34 0.55 -5.85
CA ASP A 318 15.13 1.36 -7.06
C ASP A 318 15.09 2.87 -6.76
N GLY A 319 15.40 3.27 -5.52
CA GLY A 319 15.40 4.67 -5.08
C GLY A 319 14.01 5.25 -4.82
N THR A 320 12.96 4.44 -4.82
CA THR A 320 11.58 4.90 -4.54
C THR A 320 11.11 4.56 -3.12
N ALA A 321 10.05 5.22 -2.67
CA ALA A 321 9.34 4.87 -1.44
C ALA A 321 7.83 5.06 -1.61
N ARG A 322 7.04 4.40 -0.76
CA ARG A 322 5.56 4.43 -0.75
C ARG A 322 5.06 5.18 0.50
N PRO A 323 5.04 6.52 0.50
CA PRO A 323 4.78 7.28 1.72
C PRO A 323 3.31 7.30 2.12
N GLN A 324 3.09 7.46 3.43
CA GLN A 324 1.92 8.15 3.96
C GLN A 324 2.30 9.62 4.21
N VAL A 325 1.62 10.54 3.56
CA VAL A 325 1.75 11.98 3.81
C VAL A 325 0.50 12.46 4.54
N ILE A 326 0.70 13.03 5.72
CA ILE A 326 -0.38 13.51 6.59
C ILE A 326 -0.52 15.02 6.42
N ASP A 327 -1.73 15.46 6.08
CA ASP A 327 -2.14 16.85 6.19
C ASP A 327 -2.79 17.11 7.55
N LYS A 328 -2.59 18.32 8.09
CA LYS A 328 -3.18 18.73 9.38
C LYS A 328 -4.71 18.61 9.40
N ALA A 329 -5.36 18.82 8.25
CA ALA A 329 -6.81 18.71 8.12
C ALA A 329 -7.34 17.27 8.17
N ASP A 330 -6.51 16.27 7.84
CA ASP A 330 -6.95 14.86 7.79
C ASP A 330 -6.73 14.15 9.13
N ASP A 331 -5.63 14.46 9.81
CA ASP A 331 -5.23 13.88 11.09
C ASP A 331 -4.36 14.86 11.91
N PRO A 332 -4.99 15.84 12.61
CA PRO A 332 -4.25 16.89 13.30
C PRO A 332 -3.36 16.36 14.42
N ILE A 333 -3.76 15.27 15.08
CA ILE A 333 -3.02 14.65 16.18
C ILE A 333 -1.71 14.06 15.64
N MET A 334 -1.78 13.21 14.62
CA MET A 334 -0.57 12.60 14.06
C MET A 334 0.32 13.65 13.38
N TYR A 335 -0.28 14.66 12.75
CA TYR A 335 0.46 15.80 12.19
C TYR A 335 1.30 16.49 13.28
N GLN A 336 0.69 16.82 14.43
CA GLN A 336 1.38 17.48 15.53
C GLN A 336 2.50 16.61 16.12
N ILE A 337 2.25 15.31 16.31
CA ILE A 337 3.26 14.35 16.79
C ILE A 337 4.47 14.35 15.86
N LEU A 338 4.25 14.21 14.55
CA LEU A 338 5.34 14.17 13.55
C LEU A 338 6.06 15.52 13.43
N GLU A 339 5.34 16.64 13.51
CA GLU A 339 5.94 17.96 13.47
C GLU A 339 6.84 18.20 14.69
N ASN A 340 6.36 17.89 15.90
CA ASN A 340 7.14 18.02 17.12
C ASN A 340 8.32 17.04 17.14
N TYR A 341 8.11 15.81 16.68
CA TYR A 341 9.18 14.82 16.52
C TYR A 341 10.28 15.35 15.59
N PHE A 342 9.93 15.92 14.44
CA PHE A 342 10.88 16.55 13.52
C PHE A 342 11.62 17.72 14.18
N LYS A 343 10.90 18.65 14.84
CA LYS A 343 11.52 19.82 15.51
C LYS A 343 12.55 19.39 16.56
N LYS A 344 12.29 18.32 17.32
CA LYS A 344 13.16 17.84 18.40
C LYS A 344 14.33 16.95 17.92
N THR A 345 14.21 16.27 16.78
CA THR A 345 15.18 15.24 16.36
C THR A 345 15.87 15.52 15.03
N GLY A 346 15.29 16.40 14.19
CA GLY A 346 15.66 16.56 12.79
C GLY A 346 15.32 15.35 11.91
N GLU A 347 14.62 14.34 12.41
CA GLU A 347 14.16 13.18 11.64
C GLU A 347 12.88 13.50 10.89
N VAL A 348 12.93 13.38 9.57
CA VAL A 348 11.88 13.88 8.67
C VAL A 348 10.77 12.88 8.37
N VAL A 349 11.01 11.59 8.66
CA VAL A 349 10.04 10.52 8.48
C VAL A 349 10.17 9.51 9.61
N LEU A 350 9.07 8.83 9.94
CA LEU A 350 9.08 7.58 10.70
C LEU A 350 8.77 6.40 9.76
N ILE A 351 9.11 5.20 10.20
CA ILE A 351 8.56 3.98 9.62
C ILE A 351 7.12 3.83 10.09
N ASN A 352 6.22 3.56 9.15
CA ASN A 352 4.87 3.07 9.39
C ASN A 352 4.73 1.71 8.71
N THR A 353 4.40 0.68 9.49
CA THR A 353 3.93 -0.60 8.97
C THR A 353 2.68 -1.08 9.70
N SER A 354 1.94 -2.01 9.07
CA SER A 354 0.79 -2.68 9.70
C SER A 354 1.13 -3.26 11.07
N PHE A 355 0.22 -3.08 12.03
CA PHE A 355 0.34 -3.66 13.36
C PHE A 355 -0.32 -5.04 13.37
N ASN A 356 0.47 -6.06 13.03
CA ASN A 356 0.07 -7.48 12.94
C ASN A 356 1.29 -8.39 12.86
N ASN A 357 1.15 -9.65 13.24
CA ASN A 357 2.11 -10.70 12.88
C ASN A 357 1.95 -11.07 11.39
N HIS A 358 2.83 -11.92 10.86
CA HIS A 358 2.64 -12.50 9.53
C HIS A 358 1.30 -13.25 9.44
N GLU A 359 0.61 -13.09 8.30
CA GLU A 359 -0.66 -13.76 7.97
C GLU A 359 -1.87 -13.42 8.86
N GLU A 360 -1.73 -12.53 9.85
CA GLU A 360 -2.83 -12.02 10.66
C GLU A 360 -3.39 -10.71 10.09
N PRO A 361 -4.69 -10.39 10.29
CA PRO A 361 -5.22 -9.05 10.05
C PRO A 361 -4.54 -7.99 10.92
N ILE A 362 -4.66 -6.71 10.53
CA ILE A 362 -4.27 -5.58 11.39
C ILE A 362 -5.06 -5.67 12.71
N VAL A 363 -4.38 -5.45 13.84
CA VAL A 363 -5.03 -5.45 15.17
C VAL A 363 -6.25 -4.52 15.17
N GLU A 364 -7.39 -5.03 15.62
CA GLU A 364 -8.65 -4.28 15.63
C GLU A 364 -8.89 -3.72 17.04
N SER A 365 -8.77 -4.58 18.05
CA SER A 365 -9.10 -4.31 19.45
C SER A 365 -7.86 -4.06 20.32
N PRO A 366 -8.02 -3.43 21.50
CA PRO A 366 -6.93 -3.30 22.46
C PRO A 366 -6.40 -4.66 22.96
N LEU A 367 -7.25 -5.70 22.98
CA LEU A 367 -6.85 -7.06 23.31
C LEU A 367 -5.84 -7.62 22.31
N ASP A 368 -6.07 -7.39 21.02
CA ASP A 368 -5.16 -7.82 19.95
C ASP A 368 -3.80 -7.15 20.08
N ALA A 369 -3.78 -5.86 20.41
CA ALA A 369 -2.54 -5.12 20.65
C ALA A 369 -1.78 -5.61 21.89
N ILE A 370 -2.48 -5.93 22.99
CA ILE A 370 -1.89 -6.55 24.19
C ILE A 370 -1.30 -7.93 23.86
N LYS A 371 -2.02 -8.75 23.09
CA LYS A 371 -1.55 -10.06 22.63
C LYS A 371 -0.28 -9.90 21.79
N SER A 372 -0.28 -8.98 20.83
CA SER A 372 0.87 -8.68 19.96
C SER A 372 2.12 -8.28 20.75
N MET A 373 1.98 -7.45 21.80
CA MET A 373 3.10 -7.13 22.70
C MET A 373 3.55 -8.35 23.53
N SER A 374 2.62 -9.19 23.98
CA SER A 374 2.92 -10.39 24.78
C SER A 374 3.72 -11.43 24.01
N ILE A 375 3.50 -11.55 22.69
CA ILE A 375 4.31 -12.38 21.78
C ILE A 375 5.54 -11.64 21.21
N LYS A 376 5.87 -10.48 21.78
CA LYS A 376 7.05 -9.68 21.44
C LYS A 376 7.07 -9.15 20.00
N ASN A 377 5.94 -8.99 19.32
CA ASN A 377 5.91 -8.28 18.02
C ASN A 377 6.32 -6.82 18.15
N VAL A 378 5.94 -6.18 19.27
CA VAL A 378 6.30 -4.82 19.64
C VAL A 378 6.81 -4.80 21.08
N ASP A 379 7.59 -3.77 21.43
CA ASP A 379 8.13 -3.61 22.79
C ASP A 379 7.20 -2.83 23.70
N ASN A 380 6.44 -1.89 23.15
CA ASN A 380 5.46 -1.09 23.87
C ASN A 380 4.24 -0.84 22.99
N VAL A 381 3.09 -0.62 23.63
CA VAL A 381 1.88 -0.17 22.93
C VAL A 381 1.43 1.16 23.50
N ILE A 382 1.32 2.17 22.64
CA ILE A 382 0.67 3.43 22.97
C ILE A 382 -0.80 3.32 22.55
N PHE A 383 -1.69 3.49 23.52
CA PHE A 383 -3.13 3.59 23.33
C PHE A 383 -3.57 5.03 23.57
N ASN A 384 -3.88 5.79 22.52
CA ASN A 384 -4.29 7.19 22.60
C ASN A 384 -3.34 8.01 23.52
N SER A 385 -3.70 8.25 24.79
CA SER A 385 -2.93 8.98 25.81
C SER A 385 -2.41 8.11 26.97
N SER A 386 -2.21 6.82 26.73
CA SER A 386 -1.60 5.89 27.69
C SER A 386 -0.61 4.96 27.01
N ILE A 387 0.32 4.42 27.76
CA ILE A 387 1.30 3.44 27.27
C ILE A 387 1.33 2.21 28.18
N LEU A 388 1.30 1.05 27.52
CA LEU A 388 1.51 -0.27 28.10
C LEU A 388 3.02 -0.52 28.28
N ILE A 389 3.43 -0.86 29.49
CA ILE A 389 4.84 -1.03 29.91
C ILE A 389 5.17 -2.49 30.13
#